data_AF-A0A7C3VMZ0-F1
#
_entry.id   AF-A0A7C3VMZ0-F1
#
_cell.length_a   1.000
_cell.length_b   1.000
_cell.length_c   1.000
_cell.angle_alpha   90.00
_cell.angle_beta   90.00
_cell.angle_gamma   90.00
#
_symmetry.space_group_name_H-M   'P 1'
#
loop_
_entity.id
_entity.type
_entity.pdbx_description
1 polymer ?
#
loop_
_entity_poly.entity_id
_entity_poly.type
_entity_poly.pdbx_seq_one_letter_code
_entity_poly.pdbx_strand_id
1 'polypeptide(L)'
;TIGGGVRSPDDVRDLLLAGADKVSFNSAAVADPDVVAHSADRFGSQCIVVAIDAKTVSPGKWEIFTHGGRKETGIDAVEFARLMVAKGAGEILLTSMDRDGTKAGFNLPLTRAVSDAVPVPVIASGGVGTLDHLVEGVTEGHASAVLAASIFHFGTYSIGEAKAHMQAAGIPMRLT
;
A
#
# COMPACT_ATOMS: atom_id res chain seq x y z
N THR A 1 1.43 -7.84 -8.87
CA THR A 1 1.13 -6.41 -9.06
C THR A 1 2.28 -5.74 -9.78
N ILE A 2 2.00 -4.94 -10.82
CA ILE A 2 2.99 -4.09 -11.48
C ILE A 2 2.60 -2.62 -11.24
N GLY A 3 3.58 -1.78 -10.91
CA GLY A 3 3.39 -0.35 -10.70
C GLY A 3 4.56 0.45 -11.25
N GLY A 4 4.38 1.77 -11.35
CA GLY A 4 5.37 2.70 -11.90
C GLY A 4 5.11 3.03 -13.37
N GLY A 5 4.82 4.31 -13.64
CA GLY A 5 4.59 4.79 -15.01
C GLY A 5 3.17 4.61 -15.57
N VAL A 6 2.26 3.98 -14.82
CA VAL A 6 0.85 3.79 -15.20
C VAL A 6 0.10 5.12 -15.12
N ARG A 7 -0.49 5.58 -16.22
CA ARG A 7 -1.12 6.90 -16.35
C ARG A 7 -2.49 6.88 -17.00
N SER A 8 -2.90 5.75 -17.60
CA SER A 8 -4.14 5.65 -18.35
C SER A 8 -4.75 4.25 -18.28
N PRO A 9 -6.05 4.09 -18.60
CA PRO A 9 -6.67 2.77 -18.76
C PRO A 9 -6.01 1.90 -19.84
N ASP A 10 -5.39 2.49 -20.85
CA ASP A 10 -4.68 1.72 -21.88
C ASP A 10 -3.37 1.15 -21.33
N ASP A 11 -2.65 1.87 -20.46
CA ASP A 11 -1.49 1.30 -19.74
C ASP A 11 -1.91 0.12 -18.86
N VAL A 12 -3.07 0.22 -18.20
CA VAL A 12 -3.63 -0.89 -17.41
C VAL A 12 -3.89 -2.09 -18.30
N ARG A 13 -4.57 -1.91 -19.44
CA ARG A 13 -4.82 -2.99 -20.41
C ARG A 13 -3.52 -3.68 -20.82
N ASP A 14 -2.53 -2.90 -21.23
CA ASP A 14 -1.30 -3.42 -21.80
C ASP A 14 -0.50 -4.20 -20.74
N LEU A 15 -0.51 -3.75 -19.48
CA LEU A 15 0.11 -4.47 -18.36
C LEU A 15 -0.64 -5.76 -17.99
N LEU A 16 -1.98 -5.74 -18.00
CA LEU A 16 -2.78 -6.94 -17.75
C LEU A 16 -2.55 -7.99 -18.86
N LEU A 17 -2.52 -7.56 -20.13
CA LEU A 17 -2.20 -8.45 -21.27
C LEU A 17 -0.76 -8.99 -21.22
N ALA A 18 0.17 -8.26 -20.60
CA ALA A 18 1.53 -8.71 -20.36
C ALA A 18 1.65 -9.68 -19.16
N GLY A 19 0.55 -10.01 -18.48
CA GLY A 19 0.50 -11.00 -17.39
C GLY A 19 0.46 -10.42 -15.98
N ALA A 20 0.25 -9.11 -15.82
CA ALA A 20 -0.01 -8.56 -14.49
C ALA A 20 -1.41 -8.98 -14.00
N ASP A 21 -1.51 -9.46 -12.75
CA ASP A 21 -2.83 -9.69 -12.12
C ASP A 21 -3.47 -8.39 -11.61
N LYS A 22 -2.64 -7.42 -11.23
CA LYS A 22 -3.03 -6.12 -10.67
C LYS A 22 -2.08 -5.03 -11.14
N VAL A 23 -2.60 -3.81 -11.31
CA VAL A 23 -1.87 -2.63 -11.77
C VAL A 23 -2.01 -1.51 -10.74
N SER A 24 -0.90 -0.81 -10.45
CA SER A 24 -0.86 0.25 -9.44
C SER A 24 -0.71 1.64 -10.03
N PHE A 25 -1.61 2.55 -9.64
CA PHE A 25 -1.47 4.00 -9.82
C PHE A 25 -0.80 4.65 -8.60
N ASN A 26 -0.13 5.79 -8.80
CA ASN A 26 0.39 6.66 -7.73
C ASN A 26 0.17 8.12 -8.17
N SER A 27 1.20 8.82 -8.66
CA SER A 27 1.12 10.23 -9.06
C SER A 27 0.01 10.53 -10.07
N ALA A 28 -0.32 9.59 -10.96
CA ALA A 28 -1.42 9.74 -11.91
C ALA A 28 -2.78 9.86 -11.21
N ALA A 29 -3.03 9.07 -10.16
CA ALA A 29 -4.26 9.13 -9.39
C ALA A 29 -4.36 10.40 -8.53
N VAL A 30 -3.22 10.96 -8.12
CA VAL A 30 -3.17 12.27 -7.43
C VAL A 30 -3.46 13.41 -8.41
N ALA A 31 -2.88 13.35 -9.61
CA ALA A 31 -3.06 14.38 -10.63
C ALA A 31 -4.46 14.38 -11.25
N ASP A 32 -5.04 13.19 -11.46
CA ASP A 32 -6.37 12.99 -12.01
C ASP A 32 -7.02 11.75 -11.37
N PRO A 33 -7.82 11.92 -10.29
CA PRO A 33 -8.55 10.83 -9.65
C PRO A 33 -9.49 10.04 -10.58
N ASP A 34 -9.94 10.63 -11.69
CA ASP A 34 -10.89 9.97 -12.60
C ASP A 34 -10.21 8.85 -13.42
N VAL A 35 -8.88 8.83 -13.51
CA VAL A 35 -8.15 7.70 -14.12
C VAL A 35 -8.43 6.38 -13.41
N VAL A 36 -8.63 6.42 -12.08
CA VAL A 36 -8.98 5.24 -11.28
C VAL A 36 -10.39 4.77 -11.61
N ALA A 37 -11.34 5.71 -11.72
CA ALA A 37 -12.73 5.41 -12.09
C ALA A 37 -12.83 4.80 -13.49
N HIS A 38 -12.19 5.42 -14.48
CA HIS A 38 -12.18 4.90 -15.85
C HIS A 38 -11.51 3.51 -15.95
N SER A 39 -10.48 3.27 -15.15
CA SER A 39 -9.80 1.97 -15.12
C SER A 39 -10.64 0.90 -14.42
N ALA A 40 -11.25 1.22 -13.29
CA ALA A 40 -12.10 0.32 -12.54
C ALA A 40 -13.37 -0.05 -13.32
N ASP A 41 -13.99 0.90 -14.02
CA ASP A 41 -15.16 0.65 -14.88
C ASP A 41 -14.84 -0.34 -16.01
N ARG A 42 -13.63 -0.24 -16.58
CA ARG A 42 -13.21 -1.08 -17.72
C ARG A 42 -12.68 -2.46 -17.34
N PHE A 43 -11.98 -2.59 -16.20
CA PHE A 43 -11.25 -3.82 -15.84
C PHE A 43 -11.69 -4.45 -14.50
N GLY A 44 -12.53 -3.75 -13.74
CA GLY A 44 -12.97 -4.14 -12.40
C GLY A 44 -12.00 -3.70 -11.31
N SER A 45 -12.54 -3.34 -10.14
CA SER A 45 -11.77 -2.82 -9.00
C SER A 45 -10.67 -3.77 -8.50
N GLN A 46 -10.87 -5.09 -8.61
CA GLN A 46 -9.96 -6.10 -8.05
C GLN A 46 -8.54 -6.04 -8.61
N CYS A 47 -8.37 -5.50 -9.82
CA CYS A 47 -7.06 -5.33 -10.45
C CYS A 47 -6.49 -3.92 -10.33
N ILE A 48 -7.20 -2.98 -9.70
CA ILE A 48 -6.78 -1.58 -9.55
C ILE A 48 -6.27 -1.34 -8.13
N VAL A 49 -4.96 -1.15 -8.01
CA VAL A 49 -4.29 -0.77 -6.76
C VAL A 49 -3.97 0.73 -6.81
N VAL A 50 -4.16 1.43 -5.70
CA VAL A 50 -3.63 2.79 -5.56
C VAL A 50 -2.55 2.83 -4.49
N ALA A 51 -1.34 3.21 -4.91
CA ALA A 51 -0.23 3.44 -4.01
C ALA A 51 -0.30 4.86 -3.44
N ILE A 52 -0.24 4.95 -2.12
CA ILE A 52 -0.26 6.19 -1.36
C ILE A 52 1.05 6.29 -0.60
N ASP A 53 1.85 7.28 -0.97
CA ASP A 53 3.06 7.64 -0.26
C ASP A 53 2.73 8.79 0.70
N ALA A 54 2.77 8.53 2.00
CA ALA A 54 2.34 9.49 3.02
C ALA A 54 3.44 9.82 4.02
N LYS A 55 3.42 11.06 4.51
CA LYS A 55 4.34 11.57 5.53
C LYS A 55 3.59 12.27 6.65
N THR A 56 4.07 12.12 7.88
CA THR A 56 3.52 12.79 9.06
C THR A 56 3.87 14.28 9.00
N VAL A 57 2.86 15.15 8.96
CA VAL A 57 3.05 16.61 8.96
C VAL A 57 2.79 17.24 10.32
N SER A 58 1.98 16.59 11.15
CA SER A 58 1.79 16.90 12.57
C SER A 58 1.18 15.68 13.28
N PRO A 59 1.14 15.62 14.63
CA PRO A 59 0.54 14.49 15.32
C PRO A 59 -0.87 14.18 14.84
N GLY A 60 -1.09 12.96 14.32
CA GLY A 60 -2.37 12.51 13.78
C GLY A 60 -2.76 13.09 12.41
N LYS A 61 -1.84 13.76 11.70
CA LYS A 61 -2.08 14.26 10.34
C LYS A 61 -1.00 13.78 9.38
N TRP A 62 -1.43 13.28 8.23
CA TRP A 62 -0.55 12.76 7.19
C TRP A 62 -0.91 13.35 5.85
N GLU A 63 0.11 13.74 5.11
CA GLU A 63 -0.04 14.32 3.79
C GLU A 63 0.57 13.40 2.74
N ILE A 64 -0.01 13.39 1.54
CA ILE A 64 0.49 12.63 0.41
C ILE A 64 1.63 13.37 -0.26
N PHE A 65 2.63 12.60 -0.66
CA PHE A 65 3.73 13.06 -1.46
C PHE A 65 3.74 12.33 -2.80
N THR A 66 4.21 13.01 -3.84
CA THR A 66 4.39 12.43 -5.17
C THR A 66 5.85 12.55 -5.62
N HIS A 67 6.16 12.02 -6.81
CA HIS A 67 7.50 12.08 -7.41
C HIS A 67 8.58 11.46 -6.51
N GLY A 68 8.27 10.31 -5.91
CA GLY A 68 9.17 9.61 -4.99
C GLY A 68 9.40 10.40 -3.70
N GLY A 69 8.35 11.04 -3.18
CA GLY A 69 8.40 11.72 -1.87
C GLY A 69 8.91 13.15 -1.90
N ARG A 70 9.11 13.73 -3.08
CA ARG A 70 9.77 15.05 -3.24
C ARG A 70 8.79 16.21 -3.34
N LYS A 71 7.54 15.95 -3.71
CA LYS A 71 6.53 16.98 -3.93
C LYS A 71 5.35 16.78 -2.98
N GLU A 72 5.22 17.68 -2.02
CA GLU A 72 4.05 17.82 -1.16
C GLU A 72 2.81 18.23 -1.99
N THR A 73 1.62 17.86 -1.53
CA THR A 73 0.38 18.00 -2.30
C THR A 73 -0.70 18.81 -1.57
N GLY A 74 -0.57 19.00 -0.26
CA GLY A 74 -1.59 19.52 0.64
C GLY A 74 -2.76 18.56 0.88
N ILE A 75 -2.71 17.32 0.36
CA ILE A 75 -3.81 16.37 0.40
C ILE A 75 -3.64 15.42 1.58
N ASP A 76 -4.66 15.33 2.43
CA ASP A 76 -4.70 14.37 3.54
C ASP A 76 -4.75 12.92 3.03
N ALA A 77 -3.89 12.07 3.61
CA ALA A 77 -3.73 10.69 3.17
C ALA A 77 -4.98 9.82 3.40
N VAL A 78 -5.73 10.05 4.48
CA VAL A 78 -6.93 9.29 4.80
C VAL A 78 -8.07 9.69 3.88
N GLU A 79 -8.26 11.00 3.66
CA GLU A 79 -9.28 11.52 2.75
C GLU A 79 -9.04 11.08 1.31
N PHE A 80 -7.78 11.07 0.87
CA PHE A 80 -7.44 10.56 -0.45
C PHE A 80 -7.67 9.05 -0.57
N ALA A 81 -7.34 8.25 0.44
CA ALA A 81 -7.65 6.81 0.43
C ALA A 81 -9.17 6.57 0.26
N ARG A 82 -10.00 7.31 1.00
CA ARG A 82 -11.46 7.28 0.83
C ARG A 82 -11.89 7.64 -0.59
N LEU A 83 -11.32 8.71 -1.15
CA LEU A 83 -11.60 9.13 -2.52
C LEU A 83 -11.22 8.06 -3.55
N MET A 84 -10.04 7.46 -3.43
CA MET A 84 -9.58 6.42 -4.36
C MET A 84 -10.49 5.19 -4.35
N VAL A 85 -10.96 4.79 -3.16
CA VAL A 85 -11.92 3.70 -3.03
C VAL A 85 -13.28 4.08 -3.61
N ALA A 86 -13.76 5.31 -3.38
CA ALA A 86 -14.98 5.81 -4.02
C ALA A 86 -14.86 5.88 -5.55
N LYS A 87 -13.64 6.05 -6.08
CA LYS A 87 -13.31 5.96 -7.51
C LYS A 87 -13.08 4.54 -8.00
N GLY A 88 -13.21 3.52 -7.16
CA GLY A 88 -13.17 2.12 -7.57
C GLY A 88 -11.81 1.43 -7.42
N ALA A 89 -10.86 2.00 -6.66
CA ALA A 89 -9.69 1.25 -6.22
C ALA A 89 -10.10 0.02 -5.39
N GLY A 90 -9.60 -1.17 -5.73
CA GLY A 90 -9.90 -2.40 -5.00
C GLY A 90 -8.89 -2.76 -3.92
N GLU A 91 -7.76 -2.06 -3.84
CA GLU A 91 -6.71 -2.27 -2.84
C GLU A 91 -5.87 -0.99 -2.69
N ILE A 92 -5.45 -0.68 -1.47
CA ILE A 92 -4.55 0.45 -1.18
C ILE A 92 -3.18 -0.09 -0.79
N LEU A 93 -2.13 0.39 -1.46
CA LEU A 93 -0.75 0.16 -1.05
C LEU A 93 -0.24 1.40 -0.31
N LEU A 94 -0.19 1.34 1.02
CA LEU A 94 0.15 2.48 1.86
C LEU A 94 1.62 2.42 2.29
N THR A 95 2.42 3.36 1.83
CA THR A 95 3.83 3.49 2.21
C THR A 95 4.03 4.70 3.13
N SER A 96 4.53 4.45 4.35
CA SER A 96 4.95 5.53 5.24
C SER A 96 6.37 5.99 4.91
N MET A 97 6.50 7.19 4.35
CA MET A 97 7.81 7.74 3.98
C MET A 97 8.72 8.04 5.17
N ASP A 98 8.17 8.32 6.34
CA ASP A 98 8.94 8.51 7.58
C ASP A 98 9.63 7.22 8.06
N ARG A 99 9.10 6.07 7.64
CA ARG A 99 9.56 4.75 8.10
C ARG A 99 10.33 4.02 7.03
N ASP A 100 10.14 4.36 5.76
CA ASP A 100 10.75 3.63 4.67
C ASP A 100 12.29 3.60 4.76
N GLY A 101 12.86 2.42 4.57
CA GLY A 101 14.30 2.17 4.75
C GLY A 101 14.84 2.20 6.19
N THR A 102 14.06 2.61 7.21
CA THR A 102 14.56 2.80 8.59
C THR A 102 14.71 1.52 9.41
N LYS A 103 14.01 0.43 9.01
CA LYS A 103 13.90 -0.83 9.78
C LYS A 103 13.30 -0.66 11.20
N ALA A 104 12.61 0.45 11.46
CA ALA A 104 12.04 0.79 12.77
C ALA A 104 10.56 0.41 12.96
N GLY A 105 10.03 -0.45 12.09
CA GLY A 105 8.62 -0.84 12.06
C GLY A 105 7.75 0.06 11.19
N PHE A 106 6.49 -0.35 11.02
CA PHE A 106 5.49 0.43 10.31
C PHE A 106 5.10 1.70 11.07
N ASN A 107 4.47 2.64 10.36
CA ASN A 107 3.77 3.75 11.02
C ASN A 107 2.36 3.30 11.43
N LEU A 108 2.26 2.59 12.55
CA LEU A 108 1.00 1.97 13.00
C LEU A 108 -0.16 2.96 13.10
N PRO A 109 0.00 4.20 13.64
CA PRO A 109 -1.08 5.18 13.65
C PRO A 109 -1.61 5.52 12.25
N LEU A 110 -0.72 5.73 11.27
CA LEU A 110 -1.10 5.99 9.88
C LEU A 110 -1.78 4.75 9.26
N THR A 111 -1.16 3.58 9.40
CA THR A 111 -1.69 2.32 8.86
C THR A 111 -3.10 2.05 9.37
N ARG A 112 -3.32 2.22 10.68
CA ARG A 112 -4.62 2.03 11.31
C ARG A 112 -5.63 3.08 10.83
N ALA A 113 -5.25 4.35 10.79
CA ALA A 113 -6.14 5.42 10.35
C ALA A 113 -6.67 5.19 8.92
N VAL A 114 -5.81 4.72 8.01
CA VAL A 114 -6.23 4.40 6.64
C VAL A 114 -7.02 3.10 6.58
N SER A 115 -6.57 2.03 7.24
CA SER A 115 -7.24 0.71 7.22
C SER A 115 -8.64 0.77 7.81
N ASP A 116 -8.84 1.53 8.90
CA ASP A 116 -10.15 1.72 9.53
C ASP A 116 -11.08 2.65 8.69
N ALA A 117 -10.52 3.45 7.77
CA ALA A 117 -11.27 4.42 6.99
C ALA A 117 -11.87 3.85 5.71
N VAL A 118 -11.37 2.72 5.20
CA VAL A 118 -11.77 2.16 3.90
C VAL A 118 -12.21 0.70 4.01
N PRO A 119 -13.20 0.26 3.19
CA PRO A 119 -13.68 -1.12 3.21
C PRO A 119 -12.83 -2.09 2.38
N VAL A 120 -11.82 -1.60 1.65
CA VAL A 120 -10.97 -2.44 0.78
C VAL A 120 -9.68 -2.83 1.50
N PRO A 121 -9.01 -3.91 1.07
CA PRO A 121 -7.74 -4.30 1.66
C PRO A 121 -6.67 -3.19 1.60
N VAL A 122 -5.98 -3.01 2.72
CA VAL A 122 -4.82 -2.11 2.83
C VAL A 122 -3.56 -2.94 3.03
N ILE A 123 -2.55 -2.69 2.19
CA ILE A 123 -1.20 -3.26 2.31
C ILE A 123 -0.32 -2.23 3.02
N ALA A 124 0.17 -2.55 4.22
CA ALA A 124 1.14 -1.72 4.92
C ALA A 124 2.54 -1.90 4.31
N SER A 125 3.23 -0.80 4.04
CA SER A 125 4.57 -0.76 3.45
C SER A 125 5.45 0.30 4.12
N GLY A 126 6.76 0.04 4.12
CA GLY A 126 7.80 0.95 4.64
C GLY A 126 8.13 0.73 6.12
N GLY A 127 9.38 0.33 6.38
CA GLY A 127 9.98 0.33 7.73
C GLY A 127 10.18 -1.02 8.41
N VAL A 128 9.76 -2.13 7.82
CA VAL A 128 9.96 -3.46 8.42
C VAL A 128 11.45 -3.78 8.62
N GLY A 129 11.81 -4.13 9.85
CA GLY A 129 13.17 -4.59 10.23
C GLY A 129 13.24 -5.96 10.90
N THR A 130 12.10 -6.47 11.40
CA THR A 130 11.99 -7.70 12.21
C THR A 130 10.69 -8.40 11.85
N LEU A 131 10.53 -9.66 12.28
CA LEU A 131 9.28 -10.39 12.06
C LEU A 131 8.12 -9.86 12.91
N ASP A 132 8.40 -9.30 14.09
CA ASP A 132 7.37 -8.68 14.95
C ASP A 132 6.71 -7.48 14.26
N HIS A 133 7.48 -6.67 13.53
CA HIS A 133 6.91 -5.57 12.74
C HIS A 133 5.87 -6.06 11.70
N LEU A 134 6.01 -7.29 11.18
CA LEU A 134 5.00 -7.88 10.27
C LEU A 134 3.70 -8.18 11.01
N VAL A 135 3.80 -8.68 12.25
CA VAL A 135 2.65 -8.98 13.11
C VAL A 135 1.94 -7.67 13.49
N GLU A 136 2.69 -6.69 14.00
CA GLU A 136 2.18 -5.38 14.41
C GLU A 136 1.41 -4.67 13.29
N GLY A 137 1.92 -4.74 12.04
CA GLY A 137 1.25 -4.16 10.89
C GLY A 137 -0.18 -4.67 10.69
N VAL A 138 -0.44 -5.94 11.02
CA VAL A 138 -1.76 -6.58 10.93
C VAL A 138 -2.56 -6.38 12.21
N THR A 139 -1.99 -6.68 13.37
CA THR A 139 -2.74 -6.72 14.65
C THR A 139 -3.02 -5.33 15.22
N GLU A 140 -2.07 -4.39 15.08
CA GLU A 140 -2.21 -3.03 15.61
C GLU A 140 -2.50 -2.02 14.49
N GLY A 141 -1.89 -2.21 13.32
CA GLY A 141 -2.11 -1.39 12.14
C GLY A 141 -3.41 -1.72 11.38
N HIS A 142 -4.05 -2.85 11.70
CA HIS A 142 -5.27 -3.35 11.03
C HIS A 142 -5.11 -3.59 9.51
N ALA A 143 -3.87 -3.67 9.01
CA ALA A 143 -3.63 -3.92 7.60
C ALA A 143 -4.07 -5.34 7.22
N SER A 144 -4.64 -5.48 6.02
CA SER A 144 -5.01 -6.80 5.48
C SER A 144 -3.80 -7.59 5.00
N ALA A 145 -2.72 -6.88 4.64
CA ALA A 145 -1.46 -7.46 4.23
C ALA A 145 -0.29 -6.53 4.58
N VAL A 146 0.92 -7.09 4.58
CA VAL A 146 2.17 -6.38 4.84
C VAL A 146 3.15 -6.62 3.70
N LEU A 147 3.85 -5.57 3.29
CA LEU A 147 4.91 -5.60 2.30
C LEU A 147 6.24 -5.27 2.96
N ALA A 148 7.21 -6.17 2.78
CA ALA A 148 8.59 -5.94 3.19
C ALA A 148 9.54 -6.33 2.05
N ALA A 149 10.61 -5.56 1.87
CA ALA A 149 11.60 -5.80 0.83
C ALA A 149 12.97 -6.15 1.42
N SER A 150 13.56 -5.25 2.21
CA SER A 150 14.96 -5.36 2.66
C SER A 150 15.25 -6.61 3.49
N ILE A 151 14.35 -6.98 4.40
CA ILE A 151 14.54 -8.16 5.26
C ILE A 151 14.60 -9.48 4.47
N PHE A 152 13.96 -9.54 3.30
CA PHE A 152 13.98 -10.71 2.42
C PHE A 152 15.08 -10.61 1.37
N HIS A 153 15.27 -9.44 0.77
CA HIS A 153 16.28 -9.23 -0.28
C HIS A 153 17.70 -9.50 0.23
N PHE A 154 18.01 -9.13 1.47
CA PHE A 154 19.32 -9.39 2.09
C PHE A 154 19.40 -10.74 2.83
N GLY A 155 18.37 -11.58 2.74
CA GLY A 155 18.34 -12.88 3.41
C GLY A 155 18.41 -12.79 4.94
N THR A 156 17.98 -11.68 5.54
CA THR A 156 17.90 -11.56 7.01
C THR A 156 16.86 -12.52 7.58
N TYR A 157 15.75 -12.66 6.86
CA TYR A 157 14.74 -13.69 7.10
C TYR A 157 14.29 -14.27 5.76
N SER A 158 13.76 -15.49 5.81
CA SER A 158 13.05 -16.14 4.72
C SER A 158 11.55 -15.87 4.79
N ILE A 159 10.85 -16.07 3.67
CA ILE A 159 9.38 -16.03 3.62
C ILE A 159 8.78 -17.13 4.53
N GLY A 160 9.45 -18.28 4.65
CA GLY A 160 9.01 -19.37 5.52
C GLY A 160 9.02 -18.96 7.00
N GLU A 161 10.11 -18.34 7.46
CA GLU A 161 10.22 -17.82 8.84
C GLU A 161 9.17 -16.74 9.11
N ALA A 162 8.97 -15.81 8.17
CA ALA A 162 7.93 -14.78 8.31
C ALA A 162 6.53 -15.38 8.45
N LYS A 163 6.16 -16.34 7.58
CA LYS A 163 4.87 -17.03 7.64
C LYS A 163 4.69 -17.79 8.95
N ALA A 164 5.70 -18.52 9.39
CA ALA A 164 5.66 -19.28 10.65
C ALA A 164 5.49 -18.34 11.85
N HIS A 165 6.22 -17.21 11.88
CA HIS A 165 6.13 -16.21 12.95
C HIS A 165 4.75 -15.56 13.01
N MET A 166 4.21 -15.13 11.86
CA MET A 166 2.86 -14.55 11.79
C MET A 166 1.78 -15.55 12.20
N GLN A 167 1.93 -16.83 11.81
CA GLN A 167 1.02 -17.88 12.25
C GLN A 167 1.09 -18.13 13.75
N ALA A 168 2.29 -18.16 14.34
CA ALA A 168 2.47 -18.32 15.78
C ALA A 168 1.84 -17.16 16.57
N ALA A 169 1.76 -15.97 15.99
CA ALA A 169 1.05 -14.81 16.52
C ALA A 169 -0.48 -14.84 16.29
N GLY A 170 -1.03 -15.91 15.70
CA GLY A 170 -2.47 -16.10 15.48
C GLY A 170 -3.00 -15.52 14.17
N ILE A 171 -2.15 -15.05 13.26
CA ILE A 171 -2.56 -14.54 11.95
C ILE A 171 -2.70 -15.72 10.96
N PRO A 172 -3.84 -15.88 10.26
CA PRO A 172 -4.00 -16.93 9.27
C PRO A 172 -3.00 -16.79 8.12
N MET A 173 -2.13 -17.80 7.95
CA MET A 173 -1.10 -17.81 6.91
C MET A 173 -1.22 -19.01 5.97
N ARG A 174 -0.97 -18.77 4.69
CA ARG A 174 -0.75 -19.84 3.70
C ARG A 174 0.68 -20.38 3.85
N LEU A 175 0.86 -21.52 4.50
CA LEU A 175 2.19 -22.10 4.77
C LEU A 175 2.86 -22.76 3.57
N THR A 176 2.08 -23.17 2.58
CA THR A 176 2.57 -23.82 1.36
C THR A 176 2.97 -22.82 0.28
#